data_AF-A0A939RJ65-F1
#
_entry.id   AF-A0A939RJ65-F1
#
_cell.length_a   1.000
_cell.length_b   1.000
_cell.length_c   1.000
_cell.angle_alpha   90.00
_cell.angle_beta   90.00
_cell.angle_gamma   90.00
#
_symmetry.space_group_name_H-M   'P 1'
#
loop_
_entity.id
_entity.type
_entity.pdbx_description
1 polymer ?
#
loop_
_entity_poly.entity_id
_entity_poly.type
_entity_poly.pdbx_seq_one_letter_code
_entity_poly.pdbx_strand_id
1 'polypeptide(L)'
;MPVFVRRLVPAAALALAALSVAPGGASAADGSISAVAASPGEHLGLTWAVLEQRGGSVHVGTDSLSNPYLGDTDPGTELPVLCIRVDGRPAPAGIPTTGFHSWAGGEVAATAPTAGSELTSRDEADGLCADTFGGDWRMAEFHDGEGWSFWATGALPTDTRFWTAIDDQPADPWS
;
A
#
# COMPACT_ATOMS: atom_id res chain seq x y z
N MET A 1 2.22 41.41 -38.27
CA MET A 1 2.87 42.74 -38.15
C MET A 1 1.79 43.81 -38.12
N PRO A 2 2.02 44.99 -37.49
CA PRO A 2 2.97 45.25 -36.40
C PRO A 2 2.37 44.64 -35.10
N VAL A 3 2.16 45.22 -33.91
CA VAL A 3 2.55 46.49 -33.22
C VAL A 3 2.85 46.14 -31.75
N PHE A 4 3.76 46.85 -31.10
CA PHE A 4 3.96 46.85 -29.64
C PHE A 4 3.60 48.23 -29.07
N VAL A 5 2.98 48.29 -27.88
CA VAL A 5 2.98 49.52 -27.06
C VAL A 5 3.36 49.17 -25.62
N ARG A 6 4.63 49.37 -25.28
CA ARG A 6 5.07 49.46 -23.87
C ARG A 6 4.55 50.77 -23.27
N ARG A 7 4.14 50.75 -22.00
CA ARG A 7 4.14 51.94 -21.14
C ARG A 7 4.93 51.65 -19.87
N LEU A 8 5.97 52.45 -19.65
CA LEU A 8 6.69 52.57 -18.39
C LEU A 8 6.25 53.89 -17.75
N VAL A 9 5.97 53.88 -16.45
CA VAL A 9 5.77 55.08 -15.62
C VAL A 9 6.48 54.82 -14.28
N PRO A 10 7.29 55.77 -13.75
CA PRO A 10 8.22 55.48 -12.67
C PRO A 10 7.73 55.86 -11.26
N ALA A 11 8.42 55.28 -10.27
CA ALA A 11 8.80 55.86 -8.97
C ALA A 11 7.74 56.54 -8.08
N ALA A 12 7.50 55.91 -6.92
CA ALA A 12 7.38 56.63 -5.65
C ALA A 12 8.11 55.81 -4.57
N ALA A 13 9.06 56.41 -3.87
CA ALA A 13 9.76 55.77 -2.74
C ALA A 13 9.32 56.43 -1.43
N LEU A 14 8.82 55.63 -0.48
CA LEU A 14 8.71 56.01 0.92
C LEU A 14 9.52 55.03 1.76
N ALA A 15 10.52 55.54 2.46
CA ALA A 15 11.19 54.80 3.52
C ALA A 15 10.51 55.13 4.85
N LEU A 16 10.00 54.12 5.56
CA LEU A 16 9.74 54.20 7.00
C LEU A 16 10.80 53.37 7.71
N ALA A 17 11.68 54.04 8.46
CA ALA A 17 12.58 53.36 9.38
C ALA A 17 11.83 53.02 10.68
N ALA A 18 11.48 51.75 10.85
CA ALA A 18 10.93 51.23 12.10
C ALA A 18 12.08 50.74 12.98
N LEU A 19 12.34 51.42 14.11
CA LEU A 19 13.37 51.03 15.07
C LEU A 19 12.81 49.98 16.05
N SER A 20 12.81 48.71 15.64
CA SER A 20 12.42 47.59 16.50
C SER A 20 13.54 47.23 17.50
N VAL A 21 13.20 47.29 18.79
CA VAL A 21 14.07 46.87 19.89
C VAL A 21 14.30 45.36 19.83
N ALA A 22 15.56 44.93 19.97
CA ALA A 22 15.91 43.51 20.08
C ALA A 22 15.77 43.02 21.54
N PRO A 23 14.89 42.05 21.84
CA PRO A 23 14.95 41.30 23.09
C PRO A 23 16.05 40.23 23.01
N GLY A 24 16.94 40.20 24.00
CA GLY A 24 17.89 39.10 24.15
C GLY A 24 17.19 37.82 24.61
N GLY A 25 16.84 36.93 23.67
CA GLY A 25 16.37 35.58 23.97
C GLY A 25 17.54 34.64 24.24
N ALA A 26 17.45 33.85 25.32
CA ALA A 26 18.49 32.87 25.65
C ALA A 26 18.50 31.73 24.62
N SER A 27 19.66 31.11 24.43
CA SER A 27 19.79 29.85 23.69
C SER A 27 19.04 28.73 24.45
N ALA A 28 17.80 28.48 24.07
CA ALA A 28 17.22 27.17 24.29
C ALA A 28 18.12 26.16 23.56
N ALA A 29 18.61 25.15 24.28
CA ALA A 29 19.17 23.98 23.61
C ALA A 29 18.06 23.39 22.74
N ASP A 30 18.34 23.13 21.46
CA ASP A 30 17.39 22.50 20.55
C ASP A 30 17.24 21.03 20.96
N GLY A 31 16.43 20.84 21.99
CA GLY A 31 15.96 19.55 22.47
C GLY A 31 14.98 18.98 21.46
N SER A 32 15.49 18.70 20.26
CA SER A 32 14.92 17.78 19.29
C SER A 32 14.77 16.44 19.98
N ILE A 33 13.67 16.29 20.71
CA ILE A 33 13.09 15.00 21.04
C ILE A 33 12.87 14.31 19.70
N SER A 34 13.79 13.42 19.33
CA SER A 34 13.49 12.40 18.33
C SER A 34 12.15 11.82 18.75
N ALA A 35 11.15 11.96 17.89
CA ALA A 35 9.91 11.25 18.09
C ALA A 35 10.29 9.78 18.10
N VAL A 36 10.37 9.19 19.31
CA VAL A 36 10.51 7.76 19.46
C VAL A 36 9.19 7.22 18.94
N ALA A 37 9.19 6.86 17.65
CA ALA A 37 8.11 6.12 17.04
C ALA A 37 7.76 5.00 18.02
N ALA A 38 6.49 4.92 18.39
CA ALA A 38 6.07 4.01 19.45
C ALA A 38 6.58 2.62 19.09
N SER A 39 7.45 2.05 19.93
CA SER A 39 7.87 0.66 19.79
C SER A 39 6.60 -0.17 19.67
N PRO A 40 6.31 -0.80 18.52
CA PRO A 40 5.05 -1.48 18.35
C PRO A 40 4.91 -2.53 19.44
N GLY A 41 3.72 -2.64 20.03
CA GLY A 41 3.31 -3.97 20.48
C GLY A 41 3.30 -4.84 19.22
N GLU A 42 3.86 -6.04 19.29
CA GLU A 42 4.19 -6.88 18.13
C GLU A 42 2.93 -7.33 17.35
N HIS A 43 2.32 -6.41 16.59
CA HIS A 43 1.32 -6.72 15.58
C HIS A 43 2.04 -7.32 14.37
N LEU A 44 1.51 -8.43 13.89
CA LEU A 44 2.04 -9.13 12.74
C LEU A 44 1.21 -8.75 11.51
N GLY A 45 1.82 -8.76 10.34
CA GLY A 45 1.07 -8.69 9.10
C GLY A 45 0.57 -10.08 8.69
N LEU A 46 -0.61 -10.12 8.08
CA LEU A 46 -1.20 -11.27 7.44
C LEU A 46 -0.45 -11.55 6.14
N THR A 47 -0.10 -12.83 5.92
CA THR A 47 0.45 -13.26 4.64
C THR A 47 -0.26 -14.48 4.09
N TRP A 48 -0.40 -14.50 2.78
CA TRP A 48 -0.96 -15.61 2.00
C TRP A 48 0.13 -16.33 1.21
N ALA A 49 -0.19 -17.54 0.76
CA ALA A 49 0.65 -18.35 -0.11
C ALA A 49 -0.09 -18.74 -1.40
N VAL A 50 0.66 -19.22 -2.40
CA VAL A 50 0.07 -19.93 -3.55
C VAL A 50 -0.37 -21.32 -3.10
N LEU A 51 -1.67 -21.63 -3.26
CA LEU A 51 -2.28 -22.91 -2.91
C LEU A 51 -2.33 -23.85 -4.12
N GLU A 52 -2.59 -23.32 -5.32
CA GLU A 52 -2.62 -24.08 -6.58
C GLU A 52 -2.33 -23.16 -7.78
N GLN A 53 -1.81 -23.69 -8.89
CA GLN A 53 -1.76 -23.00 -10.19
C GLN A 53 -2.20 -23.95 -11.31
N ARG A 54 -3.22 -23.56 -12.08
CA ARG A 54 -3.69 -24.31 -13.26
C ARG A 54 -4.22 -23.40 -14.37
N GLY A 55 -3.86 -23.71 -15.61
CA GLY A 55 -4.47 -23.10 -16.80
C GLY A 55 -4.26 -21.59 -17.00
N GLY A 56 -3.29 -20.97 -16.32
CA GLY A 56 -3.13 -19.51 -16.30
C GLY A 56 -3.93 -18.80 -15.21
N SER A 57 -4.52 -19.57 -14.29
CA SER A 57 -5.07 -19.09 -13.03
C SER A 57 -4.24 -19.58 -11.84
N VAL A 58 -4.20 -18.76 -10.81
CA VAL A 58 -3.60 -19.04 -9.51
C VAL A 58 -4.67 -18.99 -8.42
N HIS A 59 -4.57 -19.90 -7.46
CA HIS A 59 -5.28 -19.91 -6.20
C HIS A 59 -4.33 -19.40 -5.13
N VAL A 60 -4.65 -18.26 -4.52
CA VAL A 60 -3.93 -17.68 -3.38
C VAL A 60 -4.83 -17.70 -2.15
N GLY A 61 -4.27 -17.84 -0.94
CA GLY A 61 -5.09 -17.88 0.26
C GLY A 61 -4.33 -18.18 1.55
N THR A 62 -5.10 -18.36 2.62
CA THR A 62 -4.59 -18.82 3.91
C THR A 62 -4.05 -20.24 3.82
N ASP A 63 -2.85 -20.47 4.35
CA ASP A 63 -2.30 -21.81 4.59
C ASP A 63 -2.29 -22.15 6.09
N SER A 64 -1.50 -23.16 6.49
CA SER A 64 -1.38 -23.55 7.90
C SER A 64 -0.54 -22.59 8.78
N LEU A 65 -0.01 -21.51 8.21
CA LEU A 65 0.73 -20.46 8.93
C LEU A 65 -0.04 -19.14 8.95
N SER A 66 -0.86 -18.86 7.92
CA SER A 66 -1.68 -17.65 7.83
C SER A 66 -2.63 -17.48 9.02
N ASN A 67 -2.70 -16.27 9.56
CA ASN A 67 -3.57 -15.96 10.70
C ASN A 67 -4.31 -14.62 10.50
N PRO A 68 -5.53 -14.63 9.92
CA PRO A 68 -6.26 -13.40 9.62
C PRO A 68 -6.77 -12.64 10.85
N TYR A 69 -6.60 -13.14 12.08
CA TYR A 69 -7.12 -12.50 13.29
C TYR A 69 -6.11 -11.64 14.06
N LEU A 70 -4.80 -11.89 13.87
CA LEU A 70 -3.71 -11.18 14.58
C LEU A 70 -2.43 -11.04 13.72
N GLY A 71 -2.50 -11.41 12.44
CA GLY A 71 -1.35 -11.59 11.54
C GLY A 71 -0.48 -12.80 11.87
N ASP A 72 0.51 -13.05 11.01
CA ASP A 72 1.40 -14.23 11.07
C ASP A 72 2.89 -13.94 10.81
N THR A 73 3.23 -12.80 10.20
CA THR A 73 4.61 -12.48 9.81
C THR A 73 5.07 -11.13 10.39
N ASP A 74 6.32 -11.07 10.86
CA ASP A 74 6.96 -9.85 11.39
C ASP A 74 7.02 -8.75 10.30
N PRO A 75 6.48 -7.53 10.53
CA PRO A 75 6.49 -6.45 9.55
C PRO A 75 7.90 -6.01 9.08
N GLY A 76 8.97 -6.33 9.80
CA GLY A 76 10.35 -6.14 9.33
C GLY A 76 10.79 -7.10 8.21
N THR A 77 9.94 -8.05 7.81
CA THR A 77 10.23 -9.03 6.75
C THR A 77 10.00 -8.43 5.37
N GLU A 78 11.01 -8.51 4.48
CA GLU A 78 10.85 -8.17 3.06
C GLU A 78 10.05 -9.28 2.32
N LEU A 79 8.79 -9.02 1.99
CA LEU A 79 7.95 -9.91 1.17
C LEU A 79 7.29 -9.12 0.02
N PRO A 80 7.02 -9.76 -1.14
CA PRO A 80 6.22 -9.12 -2.17
C PRO A 80 4.80 -8.81 -1.69
N VAL A 81 4.23 -7.68 -2.11
CA VAL A 81 2.81 -7.41 -1.97
C VAL A 81 2.04 -8.15 -3.07
N LEU A 82 0.97 -8.84 -2.68
CA LEU A 82 0.01 -9.41 -3.64
C LEU A 82 -0.88 -8.27 -4.16
N CYS A 83 -0.75 -7.95 -5.45
CA CYS A 83 -1.55 -6.95 -6.12
C CYS A 83 -2.61 -7.59 -7.01
N ILE A 84 -3.78 -6.96 -7.11
CA ILE A 84 -4.90 -7.39 -7.97
C ILE A 84 -5.45 -6.22 -8.79
N ARG A 85 -5.84 -6.48 -10.05
CA ARG A 85 -6.79 -5.64 -10.80
C ARG A 85 -8.07 -6.45 -11.04
N VAL A 86 -9.17 -6.00 -10.45
CA VAL A 86 -10.52 -6.56 -10.67
C VAL A 86 -11.15 -5.85 -11.87
N ASP A 87 -11.24 -6.54 -13.02
CA ASP A 87 -11.76 -5.98 -14.28
C ASP A 87 -13.04 -6.67 -14.81
N GLY A 88 -13.67 -7.50 -13.97
CA GLY A 88 -14.94 -8.16 -14.26
C GLY A 88 -14.85 -9.32 -15.25
N ARG A 89 -13.63 -9.80 -15.55
CA ARG A 89 -13.42 -10.94 -16.47
C ARG A 89 -14.13 -12.22 -15.97
N PRO A 90 -14.66 -13.05 -16.88
CA PRO A 90 -15.30 -14.31 -16.50
C PRO A 90 -14.28 -15.34 -15.97
N ALA A 91 -14.73 -16.20 -15.07
CA ALA A 91 -13.92 -17.31 -14.56
C ALA A 91 -13.60 -18.34 -15.67
N PRO A 92 -12.36 -18.83 -15.76
CA PRO A 92 -12.02 -19.96 -16.61
C PRO A 92 -12.78 -21.25 -16.24
N ALA A 93 -12.94 -22.15 -17.20
CA ALA A 93 -13.68 -23.39 -16.99
C ALA A 93 -13.02 -24.26 -15.90
N GLY A 94 -13.79 -24.64 -14.88
CA GLY A 94 -13.29 -25.42 -13.73
C GLY A 94 -12.72 -24.57 -12.59
N ILE A 95 -12.89 -23.25 -12.61
CA ILE A 95 -12.63 -22.36 -11.48
C ILE A 95 -13.95 -22.07 -10.73
N PRO A 96 -13.99 -22.13 -9.38
CA PRO A 96 -15.19 -21.82 -8.60
C PRO A 96 -15.64 -20.36 -8.73
N THR A 97 -16.96 -20.11 -8.66
CA THR A 97 -17.56 -18.76 -8.78
C THR A 97 -18.54 -18.45 -7.64
N THR A 98 -18.44 -19.16 -6.52
CA THR A 98 -19.29 -19.03 -5.33
C THR A 98 -18.61 -19.60 -4.09
N GLY A 99 -18.78 -18.96 -2.93
CA GLY A 99 -18.21 -19.37 -1.64
C GLY A 99 -16.76 -18.94 -1.46
N PHE A 100 -16.24 -19.06 -0.23
CA PHE A 100 -14.99 -18.48 0.31
C PHE A 100 -13.64 -18.93 -0.33
N HIS A 101 -13.65 -19.25 -1.62
CA HIS A 101 -12.52 -19.60 -2.47
C HIS A 101 -12.89 -19.35 -3.96
N SER A 102 -13.65 -18.29 -4.25
CA SER A 102 -14.21 -18.03 -5.57
C SER A 102 -13.31 -17.19 -6.48
N TRP A 103 -13.80 -16.94 -7.69
CA TRP A 103 -13.13 -16.12 -8.71
C TRP A 103 -13.25 -14.63 -8.40
N ALA A 104 -12.13 -13.97 -8.14
CA ALA A 104 -12.04 -12.54 -7.81
C ALA A 104 -12.29 -11.59 -9.00
N GLY A 105 -12.74 -12.10 -10.16
CA GLY A 105 -13.10 -11.25 -11.31
C GLY A 105 -11.92 -10.48 -11.94
N GLY A 106 -10.67 -10.93 -11.75
CA GLY A 106 -9.49 -10.13 -12.06
C GLY A 106 -8.21 -10.90 -12.35
N GLU A 107 -7.10 -10.18 -12.35
CA GLU A 107 -5.74 -10.71 -12.45
C GLU A 107 -4.82 -10.22 -11.33
N VAL A 108 -3.86 -11.07 -10.95
CA VAL A 108 -2.87 -10.80 -9.89
C VAL A 108 -1.44 -10.79 -10.38
N ALA A 109 -0.63 -10.02 -9.67
CA ALA A 109 0.82 -9.95 -9.79
C ALA A 109 1.44 -9.75 -8.40
N ALA A 110 2.75 -9.94 -8.28
CA ALA A 110 3.50 -9.68 -7.06
C ALA A 110 4.58 -8.63 -7.32
N THR A 111 4.75 -7.69 -6.39
CA THR A 111 5.75 -6.61 -6.47
C THR A 111 7.18 -7.15 -6.32
N ALA A 112 8.18 -6.25 -6.34
CA ALA A 112 9.43 -6.53 -5.63
C ALA A 112 9.16 -6.70 -4.12
N PRO A 113 10.02 -7.41 -3.36
CA PRO A 113 9.90 -7.46 -1.90
C PRO A 113 9.88 -6.07 -1.26
N THR A 114 9.04 -5.90 -0.26
CA THR A 114 8.82 -4.67 0.50
C THR A 114 8.71 -5.06 1.98
N ALA A 115 9.29 -4.29 2.89
CA ALA A 115 9.11 -4.56 4.31
C ALA A 115 7.65 -4.21 4.69
N GLY A 116 6.97 -5.08 5.43
CA GLY A 116 5.61 -4.81 5.91
C GLY A 116 5.49 -3.49 6.67
N SER A 117 6.54 -3.07 7.39
CA SER A 117 6.63 -1.79 8.09
C SER A 117 6.77 -0.56 7.18
N GLU A 118 6.97 -0.74 5.87
CA GLU A 118 6.88 0.32 4.85
C GLU A 118 5.45 0.48 4.30
N LEU A 119 4.54 -0.45 4.63
CA LEU A 119 3.11 -0.35 4.32
C LEU A 119 2.41 0.24 5.56
N THR A 120 2.29 1.57 5.64
CA THR A 120 1.73 2.23 6.84
C THR A 120 0.21 2.42 6.78
N SER A 121 -0.42 2.08 5.65
CA SER A 121 -1.87 2.10 5.45
C SER A 121 -2.29 1.33 4.20
N ARG A 122 -3.58 1.01 4.10
CA ARG A 122 -4.20 0.47 2.88
C ARG A 122 -3.97 1.36 1.65
N ASP A 123 -4.13 2.67 1.77
CA ASP A 123 -3.90 3.64 0.68
C ASP A 123 -2.45 3.59 0.16
N GLU A 124 -1.46 3.32 1.03
CA GLU A 124 -0.05 3.21 0.65
C GLU A 124 0.26 1.87 -0.03
N ALA A 125 -0.30 0.77 0.46
CA ALA A 125 -0.15 -0.54 -0.18
C ALA A 125 -0.88 -0.61 -1.55
N ASP A 126 -2.06 0.00 -1.65
CA ASP A 126 -2.78 0.18 -2.92
C ASP A 126 -1.99 1.09 -3.86
N GLY A 127 -1.39 2.17 -3.34
CA GLY A 127 -0.47 3.05 -4.07
C GLY A 127 0.75 2.32 -4.65
N LEU A 128 1.40 1.45 -3.87
CA LEU A 128 2.51 0.62 -4.35
C LEU A 128 2.10 -0.30 -5.51
N CYS A 129 0.91 -0.93 -5.42
CA CYS A 129 0.36 -1.72 -6.52
C CYS A 129 0.04 -0.88 -7.76
N ALA A 130 -0.55 0.31 -7.55
CA ALA A 130 -0.88 1.26 -8.62
C ALA A 130 0.36 1.80 -9.36
N ASP A 131 1.43 2.15 -8.64
CA ASP A 131 2.69 2.60 -9.23
C ASP A 131 3.47 1.46 -9.91
N THR A 132 3.36 0.23 -9.41
CA THR A 132 4.04 -0.94 -10.01
C THR A 132 3.34 -1.45 -11.28
N PHE A 133 2.01 -1.44 -11.32
CA PHE A 133 1.23 -2.13 -12.37
C PHE A 133 0.18 -1.27 -13.10
N GLY A 134 -0.10 -0.04 -12.63
CA GLY A 134 -1.05 0.91 -13.19
C GLY A 134 -2.25 1.20 -12.28
N GLY A 135 -2.84 2.39 -12.36
CA GLY A 135 -3.80 2.92 -11.38
C GLY A 135 -5.15 2.21 -11.19
N ASP A 136 -5.42 1.11 -11.89
CA ASP A 136 -6.55 0.20 -11.62
C ASP A 136 -6.16 -0.97 -10.69
N TRP A 137 -4.87 -1.12 -10.38
CA TRP A 137 -4.35 -2.14 -9.47
C TRP A 137 -4.30 -1.64 -8.03
N ARG A 138 -4.54 -2.56 -7.10
CA ARG A 138 -4.49 -2.34 -5.66
C ARG A 138 -3.94 -3.56 -4.94
N MET A 139 -3.71 -3.48 -3.63
CA MET A 139 -3.41 -4.64 -2.80
C MET A 139 -4.60 -5.60 -2.82
N ALA A 140 -4.32 -6.90 -2.83
CA ALA A 140 -5.32 -7.92 -2.62
C ALA A 140 -5.93 -7.81 -1.22
N GLU A 141 -7.21 -8.17 -1.10
CA GLU A 141 -7.99 -8.12 0.12
C GLU A 141 -8.54 -9.52 0.40
N PHE A 142 -8.64 -9.90 1.67
CA PHE A 142 -8.99 -11.25 2.10
C PHE A 142 -10.32 -11.76 1.54
N HIS A 143 -11.30 -10.88 1.32
CA HIS A 143 -12.63 -11.23 0.83
C HIS A 143 -12.80 -11.08 -0.69
N ASP A 144 -11.72 -10.84 -1.45
CA ASP A 144 -11.75 -10.72 -2.93
C ASP A 144 -12.33 -11.97 -3.64
N GLY A 145 -12.27 -13.15 -3.01
CA GLY A 145 -12.95 -14.39 -3.45
C GLY A 145 -13.98 -14.90 -2.46
N GLU A 146 -14.76 -13.98 -1.86
CA GLU A 146 -15.77 -14.21 -0.82
C GLU A 146 -15.21 -14.69 0.55
N GLY A 147 -13.90 -14.68 0.76
CA GLY A 147 -13.21 -15.00 2.04
C GLY A 147 -11.90 -15.75 1.80
N TRP A 148 -11.34 -16.38 2.85
CA TRP A 148 -10.17 -17.29 3.03
C TRP A 148 -9.13 -17.51 1.90
N SER A 149 -9.52 -17.52 0.63
CA SER A 149 -8.66 -17.64 -0.53
C SER A 149 -9.39 -17.11 -1.78
N PHE A 150 -8.69 -16.84 -2.88
CA PHE A 150 -9.35 -16.57 -4.15
C PHE A 150 -8.60 -17.12 -5.36
N TRP A 151 -9.34 -17.27 -6.46
CA TRP A 151 -8.80 -17.53 -7.78
C TRP A 151 -8.76 -16.27 -8.63
N ALA A 152 -7.63 -16.04 -9.32
CA ALA A 152 -7.47 -14.95 -10.28
C ALA A 152 -6.66 -15.41 -11.50
N THR A 153 -6.64 -14.61 -12.58
CA THR A 153 -5.67 -14.83 -13.68
C THR A 153 -4.28 -14.47 -13.19
N GLY A 154 -3.26 -15.25 -13.51
CA GLY A 154 -1.89 -14.90 -13.18
C GLY A 154 -0.95 -16.09 -13.11
N ALA A 155 0.31 -15.78 -12.81
CA ALA A 155 1.31 -16.75 -12.41
C ALA A 155 2.18 -16.12 -11.31
N LEU A 156 2.31 -16.80 -10.17
CA LEU A 156 3.03 -16.33 -8.99
C LEU A 156 4.10 -17.35 -8.56
N PRO A 157 5.17 -16.91 -7.85
CA PRO A 157 6.11 -17.83 -7.21
C PRO A 157 5.41 -18.77 -6.22
N THR A 158 5.68 -20.08 -6.30
CA THR A 158 5.01 -21.12 -5.49
C THR A 158 5.52 -21.22 -4.06
N ASP A 159 6.76 -20.81 -3.82
CA ASP A 159 7.49 -20.99 -2.56
C ASP A 159 7.78 -19.62 -1.95
N THR A 160 6.74 -18.79 -1.84
CA THR A 160 6.82 -17.39 -1.42
C THR A 160 5.53 -17.01 -0.70
N ARG A 161 5.66 -16.21 0.36
CA ARG A 161 4.54 -15.59 1.06
C ARG A 161 4.38 -14.15 0.57
N PHE A 162 3.15 -13.67 0.53
CA PHE A 162 2.81 -12.34 0.05
C PHE A 162 2.07 -11.57 1.12
N TRP A 163 2.37 -10.28 1.29
CA TRP A 163 1.51 -9.39 2.05
C TRP A 163 0.14 -9.29 1.35
N THR A 164 -0.93 -9.42 2.13
CA THR A 164 -2.33 -9.20 1.71
C THR A 164 -3.04 -8.43 2.82
N ALA A 165 -4.06 -7.65 2.49
CA ALA A 165 -4.85 -6.95 3.50
C ALA A 165 -6.04 -7.79 4.01
N ILE A 166 -6.62 -7.38 5.14
CA ILE A 166 -7.94 -7.81 5.61
C ILE A 166 -8.72 -6.65 6.25
N ASP A 167 -9.69 -6.10 5.53
CA ASP A 167 -10.39 -4.85 5.91
C ASP A 167 -11.20 -4.96 7.23
N ASP A 168 -11.46 -6.16 7.74
CA ASP A 168 -12.30 -6.42 8.93
C ASP A 168 -11.57 -6.96 10.18
N GLN A 169 -10.24 -7.10 10.16
CA GLN A 169 -9.45 -7.64 11.29
C GLN A 169 -8.16 -6.84 11.56
N PRO A 170 -7.67 -6.78 12.82
CA PRO A 170 -6.37 -6.18 13.15
C PRO A 170 -5.24 -7.17 12.86
N ALA A 171 -4.94 -7.34 11.58
CA ALA A 171 -3.96 -8.28 11.07
C ALA A 171 -3.19 -7.75 9.85
N ASP A 172 -3.34 -6.47 9.50
CA ASP A 172 -2.51 -5.85 8.47
C ASP A 172 -1.13 -5.46 9.04
N PRO A 173 -0.08 -5.28 8.20
CA PRO A 173 1.21 -4.74 8.65
C PRO A 173 1.15 -3.37 9.35
N TRP A 174 0.00 -2.68 9.32
CA TRP A 174 -0.25 -1.35 9.89
C TRP A 174 -1.25 -1.32 11.08
N SER A 175 -1.79 -2.45 11.55
CA SER A 175 -2.93 -2.50 12.50
C SER A 175 -2.73 -3.41 13.71
#